data_AF-A0AAW1JZT9-F1
#
_entry.id   AF-A0AAW1JZT9-F1
#
_cell.length_a   1.000
_cell.length_b   1.000
_cell.length_c   1.000
_cell.angle_alpha   90.00
_cell.angle_beta   90.00
_cell.angle_gamma   90.00
#
_symmetry.space_group_name_H-M   'P 1'
#
loop_
_entity.id
_entity.type
_entity.pdbx_description
1 polymer ?
#
loop_
_entity_poly.entity_id
_entity_poly.type
_entity_poly.pdbx_seq_one_letter_code
_entity_poly.pdbx_strand_id
1 'polypeptide(L)'
;MNKDSVDIQEKIKKELKRKPKETIPHDVLHLAIEDVENKKNGLRKAAQHYGIAKTTLARYVKNSKVPTPEQFLSVRLTPEDIWPFPNAQARKQLVCGRKPGRTRILTSTPEKEAIETAEAIKSIKAKIESLAVQEF
;
A
#
# COMPACT_ATOMS: atom_id res chain seq x y z
N MET A 1 24.93 -16.59 30.86
CA MET A 1 25.07 -15.30 30.14
C MET A 1 23.76 -15.01 29.41
N ASN A 2 23.18 -13.82 29.58
CA ASN A 2 21.88 -13.48 29.01
C ASN A 2 22.00 -13.31 27.49
N LYS A 3 21.23 -14.09 26.72
CA LYS A 3 21.27 -14.15 25.26
C LYS A 3 21.11 -12.77 24.61
N ASP A 4 20.24 -11.95 25.19
CA ASP A 4 19.96 -10.58 24.75
C ASP A 4 21.19 -9.67 24.76
N SER A 5 22.13 -9.88 25.69
CA SER A 5 23.36 -9.08 25.77
C SER A 5 24.35 -9.39 24.64
N VAL A 6 24.39 -10.65 24.19
CA VAL A 6 25.25 -11.10 23.08
C VAL A 6 24.73 -10.55 21.76
N ASP A 7 23.41 -10.61 21.56
CA ASP A 7 22.75 -10.09 20.36
C ASP A 7 22.94 -8.57 20.19
N ILE A 8 22.96 -7.82 21.30
CA ILE A 8 23.26 -6.38 21.30
C ILE A 8 24.72 -6.13 20.90
N GLN A 9 25.67 -6.89 21.45
CA GLN A 9 27.08 -6.74 21.10
C GLN A 9 27.36 -7.09 19.62
N GLU A 10 26.70 -8.12 19.08
CA GLU A 10 26.80 -8.46 17.67
C GLU A 10 26.22 -7.38 16.76
N LYS A 11 25.07 -6.79 17.12
CA LYS A 11 24.49 -5.64 16.39
C LYS A 11 25.45 -4.45 16.37
N ILE A 12 26.03 -4.08 17.51
CA ILE A 12 26.99 -2.96 17.59
C ILE A 12 28.22 -3.23 16.70
N LYS A 13 28.80 -4.43 16.76
CA LYS A 13 29.92 -4.82 15.89
C LYS A 13 29.56 -4.76 14.41
N LYS A 14 28.32 -5.11 14.05
CA LYS A 14 27.84 -5.06 12.66
C LYS A 14 27.66 -3.61 12.17
N GLU A 15 27.15 -2.72 13.01
CA GLU A 15 27.02 -1.29 12.68
C GLU A 15 28.39 -0.62 12.53
N LEU A 16 29.34 -0.89 13.44
CA LEU A 16 30.70 -0.34 13.36
C LEU A 16 31.48 -0.79 12.11
N LYS A 17 31.12 -1.95 11.53
CA LYS A 17 31.72 -2.46 10.27
C LYS A 17 31.18 -1.77 9.01
N ARG A 18 30.09 -1.00 9.10
CA ARG A 18 29.52 -0.32 7.94
C ARG A 18 30.33 0.94 7.64
N LYS A 19 30.66 1.14 6.36
CA LYS A 19 31.24 2.41 5.92
C LYS A 19 30.22 3.53 6.11
N PRO A 20 30.63 4.72 6.57
CA PRO A 20 29.73 5.87 6.62
C PRO A 20 29.22 6.17 5.21
N LYS A 21 27.96 6.59 5.10
CA LYS A 21 27.41 7.03 3.82
C LYS A 21 28.12 8.33 3.43
N GLU A 22 28.78 8.31 2.28
CA GLU A 22 29.38 9.52 1.71
C GLU A 22 28.28 10.54 1.40
N THR A 23 28.40 11.73 1.98
CA THR A 23 27.49 12.85 1.71
C THR A 23 27.99 13.61 0.50
N ILE A 24 27.25 13.55 -0.59
CA ILE A 24 27.57 14.30 -1.81
C ILE A 24 27.15 15.76 -1.60
N PRO A 25 28.02 16.75 -1.85
CA PRO A 25 27.66 18.17 -1.75
C PRO A 25 26.56 18.53 -2.75
N HIS A 26 25.59 19.32 -2.30
CA HIS A 26 24.40 19.67 -3.05
C HIS A 26 24.73 20.44 -4.34
N ASP A 27 25.71 21.35 -4.28
CA ASP A 27 26.12 22.18 -5.41
C ASP A 27 26.65 21.35 -6.59
N VAL A 28 27.48 20.34 -6.29
CA VAL A 28 28.03 19.42 -7.31
C VAL A 28 26.92 18.60 -7.95
N LEU A 29 25.91 18.23 -7.16
CA LEU A 29 24.77 17.47 -7.64
C LEU A 29 23.89 18.31 -8.59
N HIS A 30 23.69 19.60 -8.29
CA HIS A 30 22.99 20.53 -9.18
C HIS A 30 23.71 20.72 -10.52
N LEU A 31 25.02 21.01 -10.49
CA LEU A 31 25.82 21.17 -11.71
C LEU A 31 25.78 19.91 -12.58
N ALA A 32 25.83 18.73 -11.96
CA ALA A 32 25.75 17.47 -12.68
C ALA A 32 24.37 17.21 -13.31
N ILE A 33 23.28 17.67 -12.67
CA ILE A 33 21.92 17.59 -13.25
C ILE A 33 21.81 18.51 -14.45
N GLU A 34 22.24 19.77 -14.32
CA GLU A 34 22.18 20.77 -15.38
C GLU A 34 22.94 20.31 -16.64
N ASP A 35 24.12 19.70 -16.48
CA ASP A 35 24.89 19.17 -17.60
C ASP A 35 24.19 18.04 -18.37
N VAL A 36 23.43 17.21 -17.64
CA VAL A 36 22.65 16.11 -18.23
C VAL A 36 21.39 16.65 -18.90
N GLU A 37 20.70 17.60 -18.28
CA GLU A 37 19.49 18.23 -18.83
C GLU A 37 19.78 19.03 -20.10
N ASN A 38 20.90 19.77 -20.12
CA ASN A 38 21.39 20.49 -21.29
C ASN A 38 21.96 19.56 -22.38
N LYS A 39 21.89 18.23 -22.19
CA LYS A 39 22.40 17.20 -23.11
C LYS A 39 23.88 17.35 -23.49
N LYS A 40 24.66 18.10 -22.71
CA LYS A 40 26.12 18.26 -22.92
C LYS A 40 26.83 16.93 -22.72
N ASN A 41 26.45 16.20 -21.66
CA ASN A 41 27.00 14.90 -21.31
C ASN A 41 25.88 13.91 -20.99
N GLY A 42 26.02 12.66 -21.46
CA GLY A 42 25.15 11.58 -21.01
C GLY A 42 25.39 11.22 -19.54
N LEU A 43 24.40 10.63 -18.87
CA LEU A 43 24.44 10.27 -17.43
C LEU A 43 25.75 9.61 -16.98
N ARG A 44 26.32 8.72 -17.80
CA ARG A 44 27.57 8.02 -17.47
C ARG A 44 28.77 8.97 -17.44
N LYS A 45 28.90 9.86 -18.43
CA LYS A 45 30.03 10.79 -18.54
C LYS A 45 29.95 11.87 -17.45
N ALA A 46 28.76 12.41 -17.21
CA ALA A 46 28.54 13.39 -16.14
C ALA A 46 28.88 12.79 -14.76
N ALA A 47 28.38 11.58 -14.47
CA ALA A 47 28.70 10.87 -13.24
C ALA A 47 30.22 10.70 -13.01
N GLN A 48 30.97 10.34 -14.05
CA GLN A 48 32.43 10.21 -13.98
C GLN A 48 33.12 11.56 -13.74
N HIS A 49 32.69 12.61 -14.45
CA HIS A 49 33.29 13.94 -14.35
C HIS A 49 33.15 14.54 -12.95
N TYR A 50 31.97 14.39 -12.34
CA TYR A 50 31.65 14.95 -11.01
C TYR A 50 31.93 13.99 -9.85
N GLY A 51 32.43 12.77 -10.13
CA GLY A 51 32.71 11.76 -9.10
C GLY A 51 31.47 11.22 -8.37
N ILE A 52 30.30 11.23 -9.02
CA ILE A 52 29.03 10.78 -8.44
C ILE A 52 28.68 9.39 -8.97
N ALA A 53 28.11 8.52 -8.13
CA ALA A 53 27.57 7.25 -8.62
C ALA A 53 26.46 7.49 -9.66
N LYS A 54 26.55 6.81 -10.82
CA LYS A 54 25.57 6.92 -11.92
C LYS A 54 24.11 6.76 -11.46
N THR A 55 23.87 5.82 -10.56
CA THR A 55 22.55 5.53 -10.00
C THR A 55 22.01 6.70 -9.19
N THR A 56 22.86 7.35 -8.39
CA THR A 56 22.52 8.56 -7.65
C THR A 56 22.13 9.66 -8.60
N LEU A 57 22.98 10.00 -9.58
CA LEU A 57 22.68 11.06 -10.54
C LEU A 57 21.37 10.79 -11.30
N ALA A 58 21.17 9.55 -11.78
CA ALA A 58 19.93 9.16 -12.47
C ALA A 58 18.68 9.34 -11.60
N ARG A 59 18.75 9.03 -10.29
CA ARG A 59 17.65 9.25 -9.34
C ARG A 59 17.30 10.74 -9.23
N TYR A 60 18.31 11.60 -9.09
CA TYR A 60 18.09 13.03 -8.91
C TYR A 60 17.61 13.72 -10.20
N VAL A 61 18.14 13.34 -11.37
CA VAL A 61 17.64 13.82 -12.67
C VAL A 61 16.18 13.37 -12.92
N LYS A 62 15.79 12.19 -12.42
CA LYS A 62 14.38 11.78 -12.47
C LYS A 62 13.51 12.65 -11.58
N ASN A 63 14.02 13.04 -10.42
CA ASN A 63 13.29 13.83 -9.44
C ASN A 63 13.26 15.34 -9.75
N SER A 64 14.23 15.89 -10.48
CA SER A 64 14.24 17.32 -10.88
C SER A 64 13.05 17.69 -11.76
N LYS A 65 12.50 16.71 -12.50
CA LYS A 65 11.30 16.86 -13.33
C LYS A 65 10.00 16.87 -12.54
N VAL A 66 10.06 16.49 -11.26
CA VAL A 66 8.87 16.53 -10.42
C VAL A 66 8.64 18.00 -10.06
N PRO A 67 7.50 18.57 -10.44
CA PRO A 67 7.19 19.95 -10.08
C PRO A 67 7.21 20.10 -8.56
N THR A 68 7.92 21.11 -8.08
CA THR A 68 7.99 21.45 -6.65
C THR A 68 6.63 21.96 -6.18
N PRO A 69 6.20 21.72 -4.92
CA PRO A 69 4.92 22.19 -4.38
C PRO A 69 4.69 23.70 -4.58
N GLU A 70 5.77 24.49 -4.57
CA GLU A 70 5.75 25.93 -4.86
C GLU A 70 5.21 26.27 -6.25
N GLN A 71 5.49 25.43 -7.25
CA GLN A 71 5.00 25.61 -8.62
C GLN A 71 3.48 25.35 -8.73
N PHE A 72 2.89 24.64 -7.76
CA PHE A 72 1.45 24.40 -7.71
C PHE A 72 0.70 25.51 -6.97
N LEU A 73 1.35 26.23 -6.06
CA LEU A 73 0.73 27.32 -5.29
C LEU A 73 0.32 28.53 -6.14
N SER A 74 0.91 28.71 -7.32
CA SER A 74 0.54 29.78 -8.24
C SER A 74 -0.74 29.49 -9.03
N VAL A 75 -1.22 28.25 -9.06
CA VAL A 75 -2.44 27.88 -9.79
C VAL A 75 -3.63 28.08 -8.85
N ARG A 76 -4.29 29.23 -8.95
CA ARG A 76 -5.60 29.44 -8.35
C ARG A 76 -6.62 28.60 -9.12
N LEU A 77 -6.88 27.38 -8.66
CA LEU A 77 -7.96 26.55 -9.19
C LEU A 77 -9.30 27.09 -8.69
N THR A 78 -10.22 27.36 -9.60
CA THR A 78 -11.62 27.59 -9.26
C THR A 78 -12.34 26.23 -9.11
N PRO A 79 -13.45 26.15 -8.36
CA PRO A 79 -14.24 24.91 -8.28
C PRO A 79 -14.70 24.38 -9.64
N GLU A 80 -14.83 25.24 -10.65
CA GLU A 80 -15.18 24.88 -12.02
C GLU A 80 -14.04 24.15 -12.76
N ASP A 81 -12.78 24.42 -12.39
CA ASP A 81 -11.58 23.77 -12.95
C ASP A 81 -11.37 22.35 -12.40
N ILE A 82 -12.04 22.01 -11.29
CA ILE A 82 -11.96 20.69 -10.66
C ILE A 82 -12.99 19.80 -11.34
N TRP A 83 -12.52 18.86 -12.15
CA TRP A 83 -13.39 17.78 -12.63
C TRP A 83 -13.98 17.04 -11.41
N PRO A 84 -15.32 16.88 -11.36
CA PRO A 84 -15.93 16.12 -10.29
C PRO A 84 -15.32 14.73 -10.27
N PHE A 85 -14.97 14.25 -9.08
CA PHE A 85 -14.43 12.90 -8.93
C PHE A 85 -15.39 11.91 -9.61
N PRO A 86 -14.89 10.96 -10.42
CA PRO A 86 -15.74 9.91 -10.94
C PRO A 86 -16.42 9.24 -9.76
N ASN A 87 -17.75 9.12 -9.81
CA ASN A 87 -18.49 8.46 -8.76
C ASN A 87 -17.87 7.09 -8.51
N ALA A 88 -17.50 6.85 -7.25
CA ALA A 88 -16.95 5.57 -6.85
C ALA A 88 -17.91 4.47 -7.32
N GLN A 89 -17.38 3.46 -8.02
CA GLN A 89 -18.19 2.30 -8.38
C GLN A 89 -18.82 1.71 -7.12
N ALA A 90 -20.03 1.16 -7.24
CA ALA A 90 -20.66 0.46 -6.14
C ALA A 90 -19.69 -0.58 -5.56
N ARG A 91 -19.57 -0.62 -4.23
CA ARG A 91 -18.75 -1.64 -3.57
C ARG A 91 -19.21 -3.00 -4.07
N LYS A 92 -18.26 -3.86 -4.46
CA LYS A 92 -18.57 -5.26 -4.76
C LYS A 92 -19.38 -5.81 -3.59
N GLN A 93 -20.61 -6.27 -3.84
CA GLN A 93 -21.33 -7.03 -2.84
C GLN A 93 -20.48 -8.25 -2.57
N LEU A 94 -19.92 -8.32 -1.36
CA LEU A 94 -19.25 -9.53 -0.93
C LEU A 94 -20.30 -10.62 -0.96
N VAL A 95 -20.20 -11.55 -1.92
CA VAL A 95 -20.87 -12.86 -1.85
C VAL A 95 -20.12 -13.65 -0.78
N CYS A 96 -20.17 -13.17 0.45
CA CYS A 96 -19.62 -13.86 1.59
C CYS A 96 -20.62 -14.96 1.93
N GLY A 97 -20.36 -16.18 1.47
CA GLY A 97 -21.18 -17.36 1.77
C GLY A 97 -21.23 -17.75 3.27
N ARG A 98 -20.68 -16.90 4.16
CA ARG A 98 -20.76 -17.10 5.61
C ARG A 98 -22.14 -16.63 6.07
N LYS A 99 -22.98 -17.58 6.49
CA LYS A 99 -24.21 -17.28 7.22
C LYS A 99 -23.87 -16.42 8.46
N PRO A 100 -24.50 -15.25 8.66
CA PRO A 100 -24.33 -14.47 9.87
C PRO A 100 -24.68 -15.34 11.09
N GLY A 101 -23.84 -15.35 12.13
CA GLY A 101 -24.10 -16.07 13.39
C GLY A 101 -23.50 -17.48 13.53
N ARG A 102 -23.15 -18.19 12.44
CA ARG A 102 -22.66 -19.60 12.48
C ARG A 102 -21.42 -19.86 13.36
N THR A 103 -20.62 -18.82 13.58
CA THR A 103 -19.29 -18.89 14.22
C THR A 103 -19.24 -18.10 15.53
N ARG A 104 -20.37 -17.57 15.99
CA ARG A 104 -20.44 -16.76 17.21
C ARG A 104 -20.20 -17.59 18.48
N ILE A 105 -20.45 -18.88 18.43
CA ILE A 105 -20.23 -19.81 19.54
C ILE A 105 -19.41 -21.01 19.04
N LEU A 106 -18.18 -21.12 19.56
CA LEU A 106 -17.18 -22.13 19.16
C LEU A 106 -17.43 -23.50 19.82
N THR A 107 -18.31 -23.55 20.82
CA THR A 107 -18.69 -24.76 21.59
C THR A 107 -20.12 -25.19 21.30
N SER A 108 -20.43 -26.48 21.49
CA SER A 108 -21.80 -26.98 21.52
C SER A 108 -22.50 -26.44 22.77
N THR A 109 -23.27 -25.37 22.60
CA THR A 109 -24.13 -24.81 23.66
C THR A 109 -25.58 -25.19 23.37
N PRO A 110 -26.42 -25.36 24.40
CA PRO A 110 -27.85 -25.64 24.18
C PRO A 110 -28.53 -24.54 23.35
N GLU A 111 -28.04 -23.30 23.42
CA GLU A 111 -28.49 -22.20 22.56
C GLU A 111 -28.23 -22.44 21.07
N LYS A 112 -27.10 -23.07 20.72
CA LYS A 112 -26.76 -23.40 19.32
C LYS A 112 -27.70 -24.47 18.76
N GLU A 113 -28.00 -25.50 19.54
CA GLU A 113 -28.91 -26.58 19.14
C GLU A 113 -30.35 -26.07 18.95
N ALA A 114 -30.79 -25.16 19.82
CA ALA A 114 -32.10 -24.49 19.68
C ALA A 114 -32.21 -23.69 18.37
N ILE A 115 -31.13 -23.05 17.93
CA ILE A 115 -31.11 -22.29 16.66
C ILE A 115 -31.15 -23.25 15.46
N GLU A 116 -30.35 -24.31 15.47
CA GLU A 116 -30.29 -25.27 14.36
C GLU A 116 -31.61 -26.03 14.19
N THR A 117 -32.25 -26.43 15.29
CA THR A 117 -33.56 -27.10 15.28
C THR A 117 -34.66 -26.17 14.77
N ALA A 118 -34.66 -24.89 15.19
CA ALA A 118 -35.62 -23.90 14.69
C ALA A 118 -35.46 -23.62 13.18
N GLU A 119 -34.22 -23.57 12.66
CA GLU A 119 -33.96 -23.45 11.22
C GLU A 119 -34.45 -24.68 10.45
N ALA A 120 -34.22 -25.88 10.98
CA ALA A 120 -34.69 -27.13 10.37
C ALA A 120 -36.22 -27.15 10.27
N ILE A 121 -36.93 -26.80 11.36
CA ILE A 121 -38.39 -26.72 11.38
C ILE A 121 -38.90 -25.72 10.34
N LYS A 122 -38.31 -24.53 10.26
CA LYS A 122 -38.67 -23.52 9.24
C LYS A 122 -38.47 -24.04 7.83
N SER A 123 -37.36 -24.75 7.57
CA SER A 123 -37.08 -25.31 6.24
C SER A 123 -38.06 -26.42 5.86
N ILE A 124 -38.48 -27.26 6.81
CA ILE A 124 -39.48 -28.31 6.60
C ILE A 124 -40.85 -27.67 6.31
N LYS A 125 -41.26 -26.68 7.12
CA LYS A 125 -42.52 -25.97 6.92
C LYS A 125 -42.59 -25.32 5.54
N ALA A 126 -41.54 -24.62 5.13
CA ALA A 126 -41.47 -24.03 3.79
C ALA A 126 -41.55 -25.08 2.67
N LYS A 127 -40.92 -26.26 2.85
CA LYS A 127 -41.04 -27.38 1.89
C LYS A 127 -42.47 -27.92 1.80
N ILE A 128 -43.13 -28.12 2.95
CA ILE A 128 -44.52 -28.58 2.98
C ILE A 128 -45.44 -27.58 2.27
N GLU A 129 -45.29 -26.29 2.58
CA GLU A 129 -46.05 -25.22 1.93
C GLU A 129 -45.79 -25.19 0.41
N SER A 130 -44.54 -25.38 -0.03
CA SER A 130 -44.22 -25.45 -1.46
C SER A 130 -44.82 -26.67 -2.16
N LEU A 131 -44.91 -27.82 -1.48
CA LEU A 131 -45.51 -29.04 -2.03
C LEU A 131 -47.03 -28.90 -2.11
N ALA A 132 -47.67 -28.33 -1.08
CA ALA A 132 -49.10 -28.08 -1.07
C ALA A 132 -49.54 -27.14 -2.19
N VAL A 133 -48.71 -26.17 -2.59
CA VAL A 133 -48.99 -25.26 -3.72
C VAL A 133 -48.83 -25.95 -5.08
N GLN A 134 -48.12 -27.07 -5.16
CA GLN A 134 -47.95 -27.85 -6.40
C GLN A 134 -49.08 -28.86 -6.65
N GLU A 135 -49.89 -29.17 -5.64
CA GLU A 135 -51.01 -30.12 -5.73
C GLU A 135 -52.37 -29.45 -6.04
N PHE A 136 -52.39 -28.14 -6.31
CA PHE A 136 -53.54 -27.38 -6.81
C PHE A 136 -53.24 -26.75 -8.17
#